data_AF-A0AA40V8F9-F1
#
_entry.id   AF-A0AA40V8F9-F1
#
_cell.length_a   1.000
_cell.length_b   1.000
_cell.length_c   1.000
_cell.angle_alpha   90.00
_cell.angle_beta   90.00
_cell.angle_gamma   90.00
#
_symmetry.space_group_name_H-M   'P 1'
#
loop_
_entity.id
_entity.type
_entity.pdbx_description
1 polymer ?
#
loop_
_entity_poly.entity_id
_entity_poly.type
_entity_poly.pdbx_seq_one_letter_code
_entity_poly.pdbx_strand_id
1 'polypeptide(L)' 'MKNHTALDATDGSTSDQQYTDWEREIIECVADDLGISFSEAAGVAEAQPFCLAQSWGAGLSAQQTAEKLIRD' A
#
# COMPACT_ATOMS: atom_id res chain seq x y z
N MET A 1 43.08 -1.20 17.70
CA MET A 1 42.94 -2.43 16.89
C MET A 1 41.56 -2.46 16.26
N LYS A 2 41.52 -2.95 15.02
CA LYS A 2 40.35 -3.02 14.13
C LYS A 2 39.35 -4.06 14.64
N ASN A 3 38.08 -3.69 14.76
CA ASN A 3 36.96 -4.63 14.60
C ASN A 3 36.15 -4.15 13.39
N HIS A 4 36.15 -5.01 12.38
CA HIS A 4 35.50 -4.92 11.08
C HIS A 4 34.25 -5.80 11.13
N THR A 5 33.21 -5.43 10.38
CA THR A 5 32.00 -6.23 10.06
C THR A 5 30.91 -6.25 11.16
N ALA A 6 29.65 -5.88 10.96
CA ALA A 6 28.88 -5.42 9.81
C ALA A 6 27.89 -4.35 10.32
N LEU A 7 27.81 -3.20 9.64
CA LEU A 7 26.68 -2.28 9.80
C LEU A 7 25.62 -2.75 8.81
N ASP A 8 24.60 -3.38 9.38
CA ASP A 8 23.41 -3.89 8.71
C ASP A 8 22.78 -2.82 7.83
N ALA A 9 22.73 -3.09 6.53
CA ALA A 9 22.08 -2.23 5.55
C ALA A 9 20.66 -2.75 5.29
N THR A 10 19.76 -2.60 6.26
CA THR A 10 18.37 -3.08 6.11
C THR A 10 17.37 -2.20 6.87
N ASP A 11 17.17 -0.94 6.50
CA ASP A 11 16.06 -0.13 7.05
C ASP A 11 15.45 0.86 6.05
N GLY A 12 15.66 0.65 4.76
CA GLY A 12 14.95 1.39 3.70
C GLY A 12 14.01 0.48 2.90
N SER A 13 14.47 -0.72 2.54
CA SER A 13 13.80 -1.58 1.57
C SER A 13 12.53 -2.28 2.07
N THR A 14 12.33 -2.42 3.38
CA THR A 14 11.18 -3.15 3.92
C THR A 14 9.90 -2.32 3.88
N SER A 15 9.98 -1.02 4.15
CA SER A 15 8.79 -0.15 4.22
C SER A 15 8.22 0.16 2.84
N ASP A 16 9.07 0.41 1.85
CA ASP A 16 8.63 0.59 0.46
C ASP A 16 7.99 -0.69 -0.08
N GLN A 17 8.59 -1.86 0.19
CA GLN A 17 8.02 -3.14 -0.26
C GLN A 17 6.70 -3.46 0.42
N GLN A 18 6.57 -3.18 1.72
CA GLN A 18 5.31 -3.33 2.46
C GLN A 18 4.23 -2.39 1.93
N TYR A 19 4.58 -1.13 1.62
CA TYR A 19 3.64 -0.19 1.04
C TYR A 19 3.19 -0.63 -0.36
N THR A 20 4.11 -1.09 -1.22
CA THR A 20 3.75 -1.59 -2.55
C THR A 20 2.86 -2.83 -2.49
N ASP A 21 3.13 -3.75 -1.57
CA ASP A 21 2.31 -4.96 -1.38
C ASP A 21 0.91 -4.60 -0.86
N TRP A 22 0.85 -3.68 0.12
CA TRP A 22 -0.39 -3.13 0.66
C TRP A 22 -1.20 -2.38 -0.40
N GLU A 23 -0.57 -1.55 -1.22
CA GLU A 23 -1.23 -0.80 -2.30
C GLU A 23 -1.79 -1.76 -3.36
N ARG A 24 -1.04 -2.80 -3.71
CA ARG A 24 -1.52 -3.85 -4.61
C ARG A 24 -2.74 -4.57 -4.02
N GLU A 25 -2.69 -4.95 -2.76
CA GLU A 25 -3.80 -5.61 -2.06
C GLU A 25 -5.06 -4.71 -2.06
N ILE A 26 -4.90 -3.39 -1.91
CA ILE A 26 -6.02 -2.44 -2.04
C ILE A 26 -6.66 -2.53 -3.41
N ILE A 27 -5.83 -2.49 -4.47
CA ILE A 27 -6.34 -2.52 -5.84
C ILE A 27 -7.06 -3.85 -6.13
N GLU A 28 -6.54 -4.96 -5.62
CA GLU A 28 -7.20 -6.28 -5.73
C GLU A 28 -8.54 -6.30 -4.99
N CYS A 29 -8.63 -5.74 -3.77
CA CYS A 29 -9.89 -5.60 -3.05
C CYS A 29 -10.89 -4.71 -3.78
N VAL A 30 -10.46 -3.54 -4.26
CA VAL A 30 -11.33 -2.61 -5.02
C VAL A 30 -11.85 -3.26 -6.30
N ALA A 31 -10.99 -4.00 -7.01
CA ALA A 31 -11.38 -4.73 -8.21
C ALA A 31 -12.44 -5.80 -7.91
N ASP A 32 -12.27 -6.58 -6.84
CA ASP A 32 -13.20 -7.62 -6.42
C ASP A 32 -14.55 -7.04 -5.96
N ASP A 33 -14.54 -6.04 -5.07
CA ASP A 33 -15.76 -5.43 -4.52
C ASP A 33 -16.59 -4.70 -5.58
N LEU A 34 -15.95 -4.04 -6.55
CA LEU A 34 -16.63 -3.34 -7.64
C LEU A 34 -16.91 -4.21 -8.87
N GLY A 35 -16.30 -5.41 -8.95
CA GLY A 35 -16.38 -6.29 -10.12
C GLY A 35 -15.75 -5.69 -11.38
N ILE A 36 -14.71 -4.87 -11.22
CA ILE A 36 -13.99 -4.17 -12.31
C ILE A 36 -12.61 -4.79 -12.54
N SER A 37 -11.93 -4.40 -13.62
CA SER A 37 -10.57 -4.87 -13.86
C SER A 37 -9.56 -4.24 -12.89
N PHE A 38 -8.45 -4.93 -12.63
CA PHE A 38 -7.35 -4.40 -11.82
C PHE A 38 -6.85 -3.03 -12.33
N SER A 39 -6.82 -2.81 -13.64
CA SER A 39 -6.40 -1.53 -14.22
C SER A 39 -7.39 -0.40 -13.91
N GLU A 40 -8.68 -0.69 -13.86
CA GLU A 40 -9.70 0.30 -13.49
C GLU A 40 -9.62 0.61 -11.99
N ALA A 41 -9.46 -0.42 -11.16
CA ALA A 41 -9.26 -0.28 -9.71
C ALA A 41 -7.97 0.48 -9.36
N ALA A 42 -6.89 0.26 -10.13
CA ALA A 42 -5.64 1.02 -9.98
C ALA A 42 -5.89 2.51 -10.22
N GLY A 43 -6.68 2.85 -11.25
CA GLY A 43 -7.09 4.23 -11.50
C GLY A 43 -7.88 4.86 -10.35
N VAL A 44 -8.69 4.07 -9.62
CA VAL A 44 -9.41 4.54 -8.41
C VAL A 44 -8.43 4.84 -7.28
N ALA A 45 -7.47 3.94 -7.01
CA ALA A 45 -6.45 4.15 -5.99
C ALA A 45 -5.55 5.36 -6.33
N GLU A 46 -5.09 5.47 -7.58
CA GLU A 46 -4.26 6.58 -8.08
C GLU A 46 -4.99 7.92 -8.08
N ALA A 47 -6.32 7.93 -8.20
CA ALA A 47 -7.13 9.15 -8.11
C ALA A 47 -7.18 9.74 -6.68
N GLN A 48 -6.83 8.95 -5.67
CA GLN A 48 -7.03 9.26 -4.25
C GLN A 48 -5.74 9.12 -3.42
N PRO A 49 -4.62 9.77 -3.80
CA PRO A 49 -3.34 9.59 -3.12
C PRO A 49 -3.36 10.06 -1.66
N PHE A 50 -4.21 11.04 -1.32
CA PHE A 50 -4.37 11.49 0.06
C PHE A 50 -5.04 10.43 0.94
N CYS A 51 -6.03 9.70 0.42
CA CYS A 51 -6.70 8.62 1.15
C CYS A 51 -5.72 7.47 1.44
N LEU A 52 -4.88 7.12 0.47
CA LEU A 52 -3.82 6.12 0.64
C LEU A 52 -2.81 6.55 1.71
N ALA A 53 -2.24 7.75 1.59
CA ALA A 53 -1.26 8.26 2.56
C ALA A 53 -1.83 8.35 3.98
N GLN A 54 -3.08 8.81 4.13
CA GLN A 54 -3.75 8.87 5.42
C GLN A 54 -3.98 7.46 6.00
N SER A 55 -4.43 6.52 5.17
CA SER A 55 -4.75 5.15 5.61
C SER A 55 -3.48 4.38 5.99
N TRP A 56 -2.40 4.56 5.23
CA TRP A 56 -1.08 4.05 5.59
C TRP A 56 -0.58 4.64 6.90
N GLY A 57 -0.63 5.96 7.07
CA GLY A 57 -0.22 6.64 8.31
C GLY A 57 -1.08 6.26 9.53
N ALA A 58 -2.33 5.85 9.31
CA ALA A 58 -3.23 5.35 10.33
C ALA A 58 -3.10 3.84 10.61
N GLY A 59 -2.27 3.11 9.84
CA GLY A 59 -2.09 1.67 9.97
C GLY A 59 -3.33 0.85 9.59
N LEU A 60 -4.14 1.34 8.65
CA LEU A 60 -5.30 0.61 8.15
C LEU A 60 -4.88 -0.55 7.25
N SER A 61 -5.65 -1.64 7.27
CA SER A 61 -5.46 -2.73 6.32
C SER A 61 -5.84 -2.30 4.89
N ALA A 62 -5.40 -3.07 3.90
CA ALA A 62 -5.76 -2.83 2.51
C ALA A 62 -7.27 -2.88 2.31
N GLN A 63 -7.94 -3.87 2.89
CA GLN A 63 -9.40 -4.01 2.84
C GLN A 63 -10.13 -2.79 3.43
N GLN A 64 -9.72 -2.31 4.60
CA GLN A 64 -10.31 -1.11 5.22
C GLN A 64 -10.11 0.14 4.35
N THR A 65 -8.99 0.20 3.63
CA THR A 65 -8.69 1.32 2.72
C THR A 65 -9.49 1.22 1.43
N ALA A 66 -9.63 0.03 0.86
CA ALA A 66 -10.48 -0.25 -0.29
C ALA A 66 -11.94 0.11 -0.01
N GLU A 67 -12.48 -0.28 1.14
CA GLU A 67 -13.84 0.09 1.56
C GLU A 67 -14.04 1.61 1.63
N LYS A 68 -13.01 2.36 2.02
CA LYS A 68 -13.05 3.84 2.03
C LYS A 68 -13.02 4.40 0.61
N LEU A 69 -12.16 3.88 -0.26
CA LEU A 69 -12.08 4.31 -1.66
C LEU A 69 -13.38 4.07 -2.43
N ILE A 70 -14.14 3.02 -2.08
CA ILE A 70 -15.41 2.67 -2.73
C ILE A 70 -16.57 3.54 -2.22
N ARG A 71 -16.51 4.01 -0.97
CA ARG A 71 -17.62 4.73 -0.32
C ARG A 71 -17.58 6.24 -0.51
N ASP A 72 -16.45 6.80 -0.93
CA ASP A 72 -16.26 8.23 -1.23
C ASP A 72 -16.76 8.57 -2.64
#